data_AF-A0A9W6RQE7-F1
#
_entry.id   AF-A0A9W6RQE7-F1
#
_cell.length_a   1.000
_cell.length_b   1.000
_cell.length_c   1.000
_cell.angle_alpha   90.00
_cell.angle_beta   90.00
_cell.angle_gamma   90.00
#
_symmetry.space_group_name_H-M   'P 1'
#
loop_
_entity.id
_entity.type
_entity.pdbx_description
1 polymer ?
#
loop_
_entity_poly.entity_id
_entity_poly.type
_entity_poly.pdbx_seq_one_letter_code
_entity_poly.pdbx_strand_id
1 'polypeptide(L)'
;MLDLSELTGCCVELSPRNTIAKQARDAQLQSVSDNAPLIVLTEGSADSRLLSMAMEITHPHLIGFINFIDFGRAPAEPSASALARTAYSFIAAGVANRFVAIADNDAAAHTALDKIKKDKALPDTCRIRHYPDLDLLRNYPTLGPYSQTTMLADVNGRAGALEMYLGRDVLTIDGELAPVEWNNYEHKVGKYHGVLSKQDKQRVQAAFEAKVESARQQLDTSAMDWSGVHAIIETIVHAFD
;
A
#
# COMPACT_ATOMS: atom_id res chain seq x y z
N MET A 1 -9.53 26.38 22.07
CA MET A 1 -8.56 27.44 22.41
C MET A 1 -7.19 26.81 22.19
N LEU A 2 -6.37 27.35 21.27
CA LEU A 2 -5.01 26.83 21.07
C LEU A 2 -4.18 27.14 22.32
N ASP A 3 -3.53 26.14 22.92
CA ASP A 3 -2.58 26.35 24.01
C ASP A 3 -1.22 26.75 23.41
N LEU A 4 -0.74 27.95 23.75
CA LEU A 4 0.52 28.55 23.29
C LEU A 4 1.48 28.79 24.47
N SER A 5 1.24 28.14 25.60
CA SER A 5 2.03 28.33 26.82
C SER A 5 3.51 27.96 26.64
N GLU A 6 3.83 26.95 25.81
CA GLU A 6 5.21 26.55 25.47
C GLU A 6 5.95 27.57 24.59
N LEU A 7 5.22 28.29 23.74
CA LEU A 7 5.75 29.39 22.91
C LEU A 7 5.98 30.67 23.73
N THR A 8 5.28 30.74 24.87
CA THR A 8 5.14 31.86 25.79
C THR A 8 6.44 32.53 26.16
N GLY A 9 7.18 31.84 27.03
CA GLY A 9 7.89 32.51 28.12
C GLY A 9 6.94 33.42 28.91
N CYS A 10 6.98 33.41 30.24
CA CYS A 10 6.20 34.40 30.96
C CYS A 10 6.77 35.80 30.60
N CYS A 11 6.01 36.61 29.86
CA CYS A 11 6.29 38.01 29.52
C CYS A 11 7.31 38.29 28.38
N VAL A 12 7.02 37.85 27.14
CA VAL A 12 7.76 38.30 25.94
C VAL A 12 6.82 39.09 25.00
N GLU A 13 7.19 40.32 24.64
CA GLU A 13 6.48 41.06 23.58
C GLU A 13 6.76 40.40 22.22
N LEU A 14 5.77 39.67 21.71
CA LEU A 14 5.86 38.99 20.42
C LEU A 14 5.36 39.91 19.32
N SER A 15 6.28 40.40 18.49
CA SER A 15 5.94 41.15 17.29
C SER A 15 5.07 40.27 16.35
N PRO A 16 3.92 40.77 15.85
CA PRO A 16 3.09 40.05 14.87
C PRO A 16 3.81 39.70 13.56
N ARG A 17 4.97 40.31 13.30
CA ARG A 17 5.80 40.04 12.12
C ARG A 17 6.76 38.85 12.31
N ASN A 18 6.96 38.39 13.53
CA ASN A 18 7.87 37.27 13.81
C ASN A 18 7.09 35.94 13.71
N THR A 19 7.52 35.05 12.82
CA THR A 19 6.87 33.74 12.60
C THR A 19 7.27 32.69 13.65
N ILE A 20 7.33 33.08 14.93
CA ILE A 20 7.79 32.23 16.04
C ILE A 20 6.86 31.02 16.20
N ALA A 21 5.55 31.22 16.03
CA ALA A 21 4.57 30.13 16.05
C ALA A 21 4.80 29.10 14.93
N LYS A 22 5.25 29.54 13.75
CA LYS A 22 5.59 28.63 12.65
C LYS A 22 6.84 27.81 13.01
N GLN A 23 7.89 28.47 13.49
CA GLN A 23 9.15 27.81 13.85
C GLN A 23 8.97 26.79 14.98
N ALA A 24 8.23 27.12 16.03
CA ALA A 24 7.97 26.18 17.12
C ALA A 24 7.08 25.02 16.66
N ARG A 25 6.09 25.29 15.80
CA ARG A 25 5.26 24.23 15.23
C ARG A 25 6.07 23.30 14.34
N ASP A 26 6.97 23.83 13.50
CA ASP A 26 7.85 23.02 12.67
C ASP A 26 8.76 22.13 13.54
N ALA A 27 9.30 22.66 14.64
CA ALA A 27 10.11 21.89 15.60
C ALA A 27 9.29 20.80 16.34
N GLN A 28 8.07 21.13 16.79
CA GLN A 28 7.16 20.14 17.40
C GLN A 28 6.79 19.02 16.41
N LEU A 29 6.48 19.36 15.15
CA LEU A 29 6.13 18.39 14.11
C LEU A 29 7.30 17.42 13.83
N GLN A 30 8.55 17.92 13.79
CA GLN A 30 9.74 17.09 13.65
C GLN A 30 9.92 16.12 14.83
N SER A 31 9.67 16.55 16.06
CA SER A 31 9.77 15.65 17.22
C SER A 31 8.72 14.53 17.22
N VAL A 32 7.54 14.79 16.63
CA VAL A 32 6.48 13.79 16.47
C VAL A 32 6.82 12.80 15.37
N SER A 33 7.43 13.23 14.25
CA SER A 33 7.70 12.34 13.11
C SER A 33 8.62 11.16 13.45
N ASP A 34 9.48 11.30 14.46
CA ASP A 34 10.45 10.28 14.87
C ASP A 34 9.82 9.18 15.73
N ASN A 35 8.81 9.52 16.53
CA ASN A 35 8.19 8.61 17.49
C ASN A 35 6.76 8.19 17.11
N ALA A 36 6.20 8.78 16.05
CA ALA A 36 4.85 8.46 15.61
C ALA A 36 4.83 7.23 14.69
N PRO A 37 3.74 6.43 14.73
CA PRO A 37 3.58 5.30 13.83
C PRO A 37 3.60 5.74 12.36
N LEU A 38 4.20 4.91 11.52
CA LEU A 38 4.17 5.04 10.08
C LEU A 38 2.75 4.77 9.58
N ILE A 39 2.19 5.73 8.86
CA ILE A 39 0.86 5.59 8.27
C ILE A 39 0.99 4.94 6.89
N VAL A 40 0.17 3.94 6.59
CA VAL A 40 0.10 3.30 5.26
C VAL A 40 -1.27 3.56 4.63
N LEU A 41 -1.25 4.08 3.41
CA LEU A 41 -2.42 4.32 2.58
C LEU A 41 -2.42 3.31 1.43
N THR A 42 -3.51 2.58 1.26
CA THR A 42 -3.72 1.60 0.18
C THR A 42 -4.82 2.07 -0.77
N GLU A 43 -4.97 1.42 -1.93
CA GLU A 43 -6.02 1.77 -2.89
C GLU A 43 -7.43 1.42 -2.38
N GLY A 44 -7.57 0.27 -1.73
CA GLY A 44 -8.84 -0.20 -1.16
C GLY A 44 -8.77 -0.54 0.33
N SER A 45 -9.94 -0.54 0.97
CA SER A 45 -10.11 -1.00 2.36
C SER A 45 -9.93 -2.52 2.49
N ALA A 46 -10.18 -3.28 1.42
CA ALA A 46 -9.84 -4.70 1.38
C ALA A 46 -8.33 -4.88 1.57
N ASP A 47 -7.51 -4.06 0.90
CA ASP A 47 -6.06 -4.18 0.96
C ASP A 47 -5.52 -3.85 2.34
N SER A 48 -5.97 -2.73 2.92
CA SER A 48 -5.55 -2.35 4.27
C SER A 48 -5.91 -3.43 5.29
N ARG A 49 -7.11 -4.02 5.18
CA ARG A 49 -7.55 -5.11 6.05
C ARG A 49 -6.72 -6.37 5.87
N LEU A 50 -6.55 -6.85 4.64
CA LEU A 50 -5.80 -8.08 4.36
C LEU A 50 -4.32 -7.94 4.75
N LEU A 51 -3.68 -6.82 4.42
CA LEU A 51 -2.29 -6.55 4.80
C LEU A 51 -2.13 -6.40 6.31
N SER A 52 -3.07 -5.75 7.01
CA SER A 52 -3.05 -5.67 8.48
C SER A 52 -3.09 -7.06 9.12
N MET A 53 -4.03 -7.91 8.70
CA MET A 53 -4.13 -9.28 9.18
C MET A 53 -2.86 -10.09 8.91
N ALA A 54 -2.27 -9.92 7.73
CA ALA A 54 -1.05 -10.63 7.36
C ALA A 54 0.18 -10.14 8.16
N MET A 55 0.27 -8.84 8.42
CA MET A 55 1.33 -8.24 9.23
C MET A 55 1.28 -8.72 10.68
N GLU A 56 0.10 -8.93 11.25
CA GLU A 56 -0.04 -9.49 12.60
C GLU A 56 0.60 -10.89 12.73
N ILE A 57 0.60 -11.67 11.64
CA ILE A 57 1.21 -13.00 11.59
C ILE A 57 2.70 -12.92 11.27
N THR A 58 3.06 -12.17 10.23
CA THR A 58 4.39 -12.19 9.63
C THR A 58 5.37 -11.24 10.33
N HIS A 59 4.88 -10.12 10.85
CA HIS A 59 5.67 -9.06 11.48
C HIS A 59 4.98 -8.54 12.76
N PRO A 60 4.67 -9.40 13.75
CA PRO A 60 3.99 -8.97 14.97
C PRO A 60 4.76 -7.89 15.75
N HIS A 61 6.09 -7.83 15.57
CA HIS A 61 6.96 -6.82 16.16
C HIS A 61 6.75 -5.40 15.58
N LEU A 62 6.05 -5.25 14.45
CA LEU A 62 5.71 -3.96 13.84
C LEU A 62 4.33 -3.44 14.26
N ILE A 63 3.55 -4.22 15.02
CA ILE A 63 2.25 -3.78 15.54
C ILE A 63 2.46 -2.55 16.45
N GLY A 64 1.70 -1.50 16.17
CA GLY A 64 1.81 -0.20 16.86
C GLY A 64 2.84 0.75 16.24
N PHE A 65 3.73 0.26 15.36
CA PHE A 65 4.67 1.08 14.59
C PHE A 65 4.19 1.34 13.17
N ILE A 66 3.39 0.44 12.58
CA ILE A 66 2.78 0.60 11.27
C ILE A 66 1.26 0.59 11.42
N ASN A 67 0.60 1.57 10.80
CA ASN A 67 -0.86 1.72 10.84
C ASN A 67 -1.44 1.86 9.43
N PHE A 68 -2.13 0.83 8.97
CA PHE A 68 -2.90 0.89 7.72
C PHE A 68 -4.21 1.65 7.96
N ILE A 69 -4.42 2.74 7.22
CA ILE A 69 -5.65 3.52 7.36
C ILE A 69 -6.77 2.83 6.60
N ASP A 70 -7.85 2.50 7.31
CA ASP A 70 -9.11 2.13 6.69
C ASP A 70 -10.01 3.38 6.57
N PHE A 71 -10.14 3.89 5.35
CA PHE A 71 -11.04 5.01 5.03
C PHE A 71 -12.50 4.57 4.82
N GLY A 72 -12.88 3.37 5.28
CA GLY A 72 -14.17 2.66 5.09
C GLY A 72 -15.46 3.37 5.52
N ARG A 73 -15.48 4.71 5.58
CA ARG A 73 -16.66 5.55 5.75
C ARG A 73 -16.93 6.51 4.59
N ALA A 74 -16.03 6.65 3.62
CA ALA A 74 -16.27 7.47 2.42
C ALA A 74 -16.65 6.58 1.22
N PRO A 75 -17.73 6.86 0.48
CA PRO A 75 -18.21 6.04 -0.64
C PRO A 75 -17.36 6.17 -1.92
N ALA A 76 -16.07 6.50 -1.81
CA ALA A 76 -15.20 6.62 -2.98
C ALA A 76 -14.80 5.23 -3.48
N GLU A 77 -14.86 5.03 -4.80
CA GLU A 77 -14.38 3.79 -5.41
C GLU A 77 -12.87 3.62 -5.20
N PRO A 78 -12.42 2.41 -4.78
CA PRO A 78 -11.00 2.08 -4.68
C PRO A 78 -10.29 2.33 -6.01
N SER A 79 -9.23 3.15 -6.01
CA SER A 79 -8.39 3.39 -7.19
C SER A 79 -7.09 4.11 -6.83
N ALA A 80 -6.05 3.90 -7.63
CA ALA A 80 -4.79 4.64 -7.52
C ALA A 80 -4.96 6.17 -7.65
N SER A 81 -5.95 6.64 -8.42
CA SER A 81 -6.28 8.07 -8.50
C SER A 81 -6.89 8.61 -7.20
N ALA A 82 -7.71 7.82 -6.51
CA ALA A 82 -8.22 8.16 -5.19
C ALA A 82 -7.07 8.18 -4.16
N LEU A 83 -6.18 7.18 -4.21
CA LEU A 83 -4.97 7.14 -3.37
C LEU A 83 -4.10 8.39 -3.55
N ALA A 84 -3.86 8.81 -4.80
CA ALA A 84 -3.11 10.04 -5.10
C ALA A 84 -3.76 11.27 -4.46
N ARG A 85 -5.09 11.41 -4.55
CA ARG A 85 -5.84 12.51 -3.94
C ARG A 85 -5.76 12.49 -2.41
N THR A 86 -5.83 11.31 -1.80
CA THR A 86 -5.68 11.15 -0.35
C THR A 86 -4.27 11.56 0.09
N ALA A 87 -3.23 11.13 -0.63
CA ALA A 87 -1.86 11.55 -0.37
C ALA A 87 -1.70 13.08 -0.46
N TYR A 88 -2.22 13.73 -1.50
CA TYR A 88 -2.22 15.20 -1.57
C TYR A 88 -2.98 15.86 -0.42
N SER A 89 -4.08 15.26 0.04
CA SER A 89 -4.86 15.78 1.18
C SER A 89 -4.06 15.70 2.48
N PHE A 90 -3.29 14.62 2.68
CA PHE A 90 -2.39 14.47 3.83
C PHE A 90 -1.25 15.49 3.80
N ILE A 91 -0.67 15.72 2.62
CA ILE A 91 0.36 16.75 2.41
C ILE A 91 -0.21 18.13 2.71
N ALA A 92 -1.37 18.48 2.15
CA ALA A 92 -2.01 19.78 2.33
C ALA A 92 -2.46 20.02 3.78
N ALA A 93 -2.86 18.97 4.50
CA ALA A 93 -3.21 19.04 5.92
C ALA A 93 -1.98 19.19 6.84
N GLY A 94 -0.76 18.99 6.32
CA GLY A 94 0.46 19.04 7.12
C GLY A 94 0.55 17.94 8.16
N VAL A 95 0.19 16.70 7.78
CA VAL A 95 0.31 15.53 8.65
C VAL A 95 1.77 15.35 9.08
N ALA A 96 1.99 15.31 10.40
CA ALA A 96 3.32 15.20 11.00
C ALA A 96 3.95 13.81 10.78
N ASN A 97 3.11 12.76 10.86
CA ASN A 97 3.53 11.38 10.69
C ASN A 97 4.17 11.17 9.33
N ARG A 98 5.20 10.33 9.30
CA ARG A 98 5.63 9.69 8.06
C ARG A 98 4.48 8.86 7.52
N PHE A 99 4.28 8.88 6.21
CA PHE A 99 3.30 8.04 5.56
C PHE A 99 3.75 7.52 4.20
N VAL A 100 3.37 6.28 3.90
CA VAL A 100 3.56 5.63 2.61
C VAL A 100 2.21 5.48 1.93
N ALA A 101 2.07 5.99 0.72
CA ALA A 101 1.00 5.57 -0.19
C ALA A 101 1.54 4.43 -1.05
N ILE A 102 0.99 3.22 -0.87
CA ILE A 102 1.40 2.02 -1.61
C ILE A 102 0.25 1.54 -2.49
N ALA A 103 0.58 1.21 -3.74
CA ALA A 103 -0.37 0.90 -4.79
C ALA A 103 -0.04 -0.42 -5.48
N ASP A 104 -0.99 -0.91 -6.27
CA ASP A 104 -0.80 -2.12 -7.07
C ASP A 104 0.40 -1.97 -8.03
N ASN A 105 1.06 -3.09 -8.32
CA ASN A 105 2.14 -3.14 -9.31
C ASN A 105 1.57 -3.38 -10.72
N ASP A 106 0.79 -2.40 -11.20
CA ASP A 106 0.18 -2.42 -12.52
C ASP A 106 0.32 -1.09 -13.27
N ALA A 107 0.07 -1.14 -14.58
CA ALA A 107 0.23 0.01 -15.48
C ALA A 107 -0.65 1.21 -15.10
N ALA A 108 -1.87 0.98 -14.62
CA ALA A 108 -2.83 2.01 -14.30
C ALA A 108 -2.41 2.76 -13.02
N ALA A 109 -2.00 2.02 -11.99
CA ALA A 109 -1.47 2.56 -10.75
C ALA A 109 -0.19 3.37 -10.97
N HIS A 110 0.77 2.82 -11.72
CA HIS A 110 2.01 3.55 -12.08
C HIS A 110 1.70 4.86 -12.79
N THR A 111 0.73 4.86 -13.72
CA THR A 111 0.33 6.07 -14.45
C THR A 111 -0.36 7.10 -13.54
N ALA A 112 -1.26 6.66 -12.67
CA ALA A 112 -2.02 7.54 -11.78
C ALA A 112 -1.12 8.25 -10.74
N LEU A 113 -0.08 7.55 -10.26
CA LEU A 113 0.83 8.06 -9.23
C LEU A 113 2.09 8.73 -9.77
N ASP A 114 2.35 8.64 -11.08
CA ASP A 114 3.55 9.22 -11.72
C ASP A 114 3.74 10.70 -11.40
N LYS A 115 2.64 11.47 -11.43
CA LYS A 115 2.69 12.92 -11.16
C LYS A 115 3.15 13.25 -9.75
N ILE A 116 2.55 12.61 -8.73
CA ILE A 116 2.90 12.88 -7.33
C ILE A 116 4.30 12.36 -7.00
N LYS A 117 4.69 11.21 -7.58
CA LYS A 117 6.02 10.62 -7.40
C LYS A 117 7.14 11.49 -7.97
N LYS A 118 6.87 12.24 -9.04
CA LYS A 118 7.81 13.17 -9.69
C LYS A 118 7.73 14.59 -9.14
N ASP A 119 6.83 14.87 -8.19
CA ASP A 119 6.69 16.20 -7.61
C ASP A 119 7.93 16.52 -6.75
N LYS A 120 8.67 17.58 -7.13
CA LYS A 120 9.84 18.03 -6.39
C LYS A 120 9.50 18.66 -5.04
N ALA A 121 8.23 19.01 -4.83
CA ALA A 121 7.71 19.54 -3.58
C ALA A 121 7.13 18.45 -2.67
N LEU A 122 7.30 17.17 -3.02
CA LEU A 122 6.87 16.07 -2.16
C LEU A 122 7.61 16.14 -0.80
N PRO A 123 6.90 16.20 0.33
CA PRO A 123 7.54 16.29 1.64
C PRO A 123 8.39 15.06 1.97
N ASP A 124 9.45 15.24 2.77
CA ASP A 124 10.30 14.14 3.22
C ASP A 124 9.55 13.09 4.05
N THR A 125 8.43 13.48 4.66
CA THR A 125 7.52 12.59 5.41
C THR A 125 6.59 11.77 4.52
N CYS A 126 6.58 11.99 3.20
CA CYS A 126 5.73 11.27 2.26
C CYS A 126 6.55 10.39 1.31
N ARG A 127 6.11 9.14 1.12
CA ARG A 127 6.67 8.24 0.11
C ARG A 127 5.56 7.59 -0.69
N ILE A 128 5.76 7.54 -2.01
CA ILE A 128 4.88 6.82 -2.93
C ILE A 128 5.61 5.54 -3.36
N ARG A 129 4.95 4.39 -3.21
CA ARG A 129 5.48 3.06 -3.53
C ARG A 129 4.45 2.26 -4.33
N HIS A 130 4.94 1.23 -5.00
CA HIS A 130 4.12 0.17 -5.57
C HIS A 130 4.50 -1.12 -4.90
N TYR A 131 3.63 -2.13 -4.95
CA TYR A 131 4.05 -3.49 -4.62
C TYR A 131 5.28 -3.89 -5.45
N PRO A 132 6.22 -4.64 -4.87
CA PRO A 132 7.48 -4.96 -5.53
C PRO A 132 7.27 -6.00 -6.64
N ASP A 133 8.26 -6.16 -7.52
CA ASP A 133 8.26 -7.30 -8.43
C ASP A 133 8.45 -8.60 -7.64
N LEU A 134 7.78 -9.68 -8.06
CA LEU A 134 7.96 -11.02 -7.52
C LEU A 134 8.48 -11.98 -8.60
N ASP A 135 9.37 -12.88 -8.23
CA ASP A 135 9.88 -13.91 -9.14
C ASP A 135 8.77 -14.87 -9.60
N LEU A 136 7.79 -15.15 -8.74
CA LEU A 136 6.58 -15.89 -9.07
C LEU A 136 5.85 -15.28 -10.28
N LEU A 137 5.86 -13.94 -10.39
CA LEU A 137 5.12 -13.19 -11.39
C LEU A 137 5.88 -13.01 -12.72
N ARG A 138 7.16 -13.38 -12.78
CA ARG A 138 7.97 -13.31 -14.03
C ARG A 138 7.55 -14.32 -15.08
N ASN A 139 7.03 -15.47 -14.64
CA ASN A 139 6.56 -16.55 -15.51
C ASN A 139 5.24 -17.09 -14.95
N TYR A 140 4.20 -16.25 -15.01
CA TYR A 140 2.89 -16.55 -14.44
C TYR A 140 1.90 -16.98 -15.52
N PRO A 141 0.98 -17.92 -15.25
CA PRO A 141 -0.05 -18.31 -16.22
C PRO A 141 -0.97 -17.15 -16.57
N THR A 142 -1.21 -16.96 -17.87
CA THR A 142 -2.09 -15.91 -18.39
C THR A 142 -3.02 -16.44 -19.46
N LEU A 143 -4.22 -15.87 -19.54
CA LEU A 143 -5.19 -16.13 -20.60
C LEU A 143 -5.31 -14.90 -21.49
N GLY A 144 -5.15 -15.11 -22.80
CA GLY A 144 -5.38 -14.07 -23.79
C GLY A 144 -6.89 -13.82 -23.98
N PRO A 145 -7.29 -12.64 -24.48
CA PRO A 145 -8.70 -12.26 -24.63
C PRO A 145 -9.53 -13.19 -25.54
N TYR A 146 -8.86 -13.97 -26.38
CA TYR A 146 -9.50 -14.90 -27.33
C TYR A 146 -9.00 -16.35 -27.19
N SER A 147 -8.19 -16.66 -26.17
CA SER A 147 -7.57 -17.97 -25.99
C SER A 147 -7.96 -18.57 -24.65
N GLN A 148 -8.43 -19.82 -24.68
CA GLN A 148 -8.59 -20.65 -23.49
C GLN A 148 -7.31 -21.41 -23.12
N THR A 149 -6.26 -21.29 -23.94
CA THR A 149 -4.95 -21.87 -23.62
C THR A 149 -4.14 -20.88 -22.80
N THR A 150 -3.72 -21.33 -21.63
CA THR A 150 -2.83 -20.59 -20.74
C THR A 150 -1.43 -20.46 -21.35
N MET A 151 -0.86 -19.26 -21.31
CA MET A 151 0.51 -18.97 -21.70
C MET A 151 1.27 -18.33 -20.54
N LEU A 152 2.54 -18.67 -20.37
CA LEU A 152 3.39 -18.02 -19.38
C LEU A 152 3.82 -16.63 -19.86
N ALA A 153 3.71 -15.64 -18.98
CA ALA A 153 4.18 -14.29 -19.24
C ALA A 153 4.67 -13.62 -17.95
N ASP A 154 5.48 -12.56 -18.11
CA ASP A 154 5.80 -11.66 -17.02
C ASP A 154 4.63 -10.69 -16.79
N VAL A 155 4.07 -10.75 -15.59
CA VAL A 155 2.93 -9.94 -15.17
C VAL A 155 3.31 -8.83 -14.18
N ASN A 156 4.59 -8.72 -13.80
CA ASN A 156 5.09 -7.62 -12.99
C ASN A 156 4.90 -6.27 -13.70
N GLY A 157 4.45 -5.25 -12.96
CA GLY A 157 4.11 -3.94 -13.51
C GLY A 157 2.95 -3.93 -14.51
N ARG A 158 2.17 -5.02 -14.59
CA ARG A 158 1.04 -5.17 -15.53
C ARG A 158 -0.23 -5.70 -14.88
N ALA A 159 -0.10 -6.62 -13.92
CA ALA A 159 -1.23 -7.27 -13.25
C ALA A 159 -0.93 -7.59 -11.78
N GLY A 160 -0.09 -6.79 -11.11
CA GLY A 160 0.31 -7.03 -9.73
C GLY A 160 -0.65 -6.42 -8.70
N ALA A 161 -1.92 -6.84 -8.72
CA ALA A 161 -2.87 -6.51 -7.66
C ALA A 161 -2.56 -7.27 -6.36
N LEU A 162 -3.09 -6.83 -5.21
CA LEU A 162 -2.81 -7.45 -3.91
C LEU A 162 -3.01 -8.97 -3.91
N GLU A 163 -4.04 -9.51 -4.57
CA GLU A 163 -4.29 -10.96 -4.63
C GLU A 163 -3.07 -11.76 -5.07
N MET A 164 -2.24 -11.19 -5.95
CA MET A 164 -1.03 -11.81 -6.49
C MET A 164 0.10 -11.96 -5.46
N TYR A 165 -0.04 -11.33 -4.29
CA TYR A 165 0.95 -11.32 -3.20
C TYR A 165 0.51 -12.13 -1.98
N LEU A 166 -0.71 -12.68 -1.98
CA LEU A 166 -1.28 -13.40 -0.83
C LEU A 166 -0.69 -14.81 -0.63
N GLY A 167 0.09 -15.28 -1.60
CA GLY A 167 0.87 -16.52 -1.53
C GLY A 167 0.56 -17.47 -2.69
N ARG A 168 1.56 -18.23 -3.12
CA ARG A 168 1.42 -19.28 -4.15
C ARG A 168 0.43 -20.35 -3.73
N ASP A 169 0.42 -20.69 -2.44
CA ASP A 169 -0.49 -21.66 -1.83
C ASP A 169 -1.96 -21.28 -2.03
N VAL A 170 -2.33 -20.01 -1.88
CA VAL A 170 -3.71 -19.54 -2.06
C VAL A 170 -4.06 -19.20 -3.52
N LEU A 171 -3.06 -18.86 -4.33
CA LEU A 171 -3.20 -18.69 -5.78
C LEU A 171 -3.37 -20.01 -6.52
N THR A 172 -3.01 -21.13 -5.91
CA THR A 172 -3.16 -22.46 -6.49
C THR A 172 -4.58 -22.97 -6.26
N ILE A 173 -5.34 -23.02 -7.35
CA ILE A 173 -6.73 -23.41 -7.41
C ILE A 173 -6.84 -24.72 -8.18
N ASP A 174 -7.41 -25.75 -7.54
CA ASP A 174 -7.63 -27.06 -8.16
C ASP A 174 -6.32 -27.69 -8.73
N GLY A 175 -5.19 -27.39 -8.09
CA GLY A 175 -3.85 -27.91 -8.42
C GLY A 175 -3.02 -27.02 -9.36
N GLU A 176 -3.61 -25.96 -9.93
CA GLU A 176 -2.97 -25.07 -10.88
C GLU A 176 -3.03 -23.61 -10.41
N LEU A 177 -2.07 -22.78 -10.82
CA LEU A 177 -2.13 -21.36 -10.51
C LEU A 177 -3.29 -20.68 -11.27
N ALA A 178 -4.12 -19.93 -10.53
CA ALA A 178 -5.20 -19.14 -11.11
C ALA A 178 -4.63 -18.15 -12.15
N PRO A 179 -5.05 -18.21 -13.43
CA PRO A 179 -4.43 -17.44 -14.49
C PRO A 179 -4.85 -15.96 -14.43
N VAL A 180 -3.94 -15.08 -14.84
CA VAL A 180 -4.25 -13.67 -15.11
C VAL A 180 -4.93 -13.55 -16.47
N GLU A 181 -6.12 -12.96 -16.53
CA GLU A 181 -6.85 -12.68 -17.76
C GLU A 181 -6.43 -11.32 -18.33
N TRP A 182 -5.96 -11.30 -19.58
CA TRP A 182 -5.68 -10.08 -20.30
C TRP A 182 -6.99 -9.50 -20.84
N ASN A 183 -7.44 -8.39 -20.26
CA ASN A 183 -8.67 -7.72 -20.68
C ASN A 183 -8.39 -6.73 -21.83
N ASN A 184 -8.06 -5.48 -21.47
CA ASN A 184 -7.97 -4.35 -22.40
C ASN A 184 -6.51 -3.94 -22.64
N TYR A 185 -6.22 -3.58 -23.88
CA TYR A 185 -4.97 -2.91 -24.24
C TYR A 185 -5.06 -1.42 -23.85
N GLU A 186 -4.22 -0.98 -22.91
CA GLU A 186 -4.12 0.43 -22.55
C GLU A 186 -3.29 1.19 -23.59
N HIS A 187 -3.97 1.81 -24.55
CA HIS A 187 -3.34 2.57 -25.64
C HIS A 187 -2.42 3.71 -25.15
N LYS A 188 -2.67 4.28 -23.97
CA LYS A 188 -1.85 5.36 -23.40
C LYS A 188 -0.50 4.86 -22.87
N VAL A 189 -0.43 3.60 -22.43
CA VAL A 189 0.76 3.01 -21.78
C VAL A 189 1.41 1.95 -22.68
N GLY A 190 0.76 1.55 -23.77
CA GLY A 190 1.26 0.57 -24.73
C GLY A 190 1.37 -0.85 -24.16
N LYS A 191 0.55 -1.17 -23.15
CA LYS A 191 0.59 -2.44 -22.41
C LYS A 191 -0.81 -3.01 -22.21
N TYR A 192 -0.90 -4.34 -22.09
CA TYR A 192 -2.11 -5.01 -21.61
C TYR A 192 -2.17 -4.94 -20.09
N HIS A 193 -3.35 -4.63 -19.55
CA HIS A 193 -3.66 -4.76 -18.12
C HIS A 193 -4.31 -6.12 -17.88
N GLY A 194 -3.79 -6.86 -16.92
CA GLY A 194 -4.28 -8.19 -16.56
C GLY A 194 -4.90 -8.19 -15.17
N VAL A 195 -5.90 -9.02 -14.95
CA VAL A 195 -6.50 -9.25 -13.64
C VAL A 195 -6.85 -10.72 -13.46
N LEU A 196 -6.84 -11.21 -12.23
CA LEU A 196 -7.55 -12.46 -11.93
C LEU A 196 -9.05 -12.29 -12.22
N SER A 197 -9.69 -13.38 -12.66
CA SER A 197 -11.14 -13.41 -12.83
C SER A 197 -11.82 -13.03 -11.51
N LYS A 198 -13.04 -12.45 -11.58
CA LYS A 198 -13.78 -12.06 -10.35
C LYS A 198 -13.97 -13.25 -9.40
N GLN A 199 -14.20 -14.44 -9.96
CA GLN A 199 -14.38 -15.67 -9.20
C GLN A 199 -13.07 -16.09 -8.52
N ASP A 200 -11.94 -16.05 -9.24
CA ASP A 200 -10.65 -16.43 -8.67
C ASP A 200 -10.18 -15.44 -7.61
N LYS A 201 -10.39 -14.13 -7.81
CA LYS A 201 -10.13 -13.13 -6.76
C LYS A 201 -10.86 -13.47 -5.46
N GLN A 202 -12.15 -13.82 -5.54
CA GLN A 202 -12.94 -14.19 -4.37
C GLN A 202 -12.42 -15.48 -3.72
N ARG A 203 -12.05 -16.49 -4.51
CA ARG A 203 -11.47 -17.75 -4.00
C ARG A 203 -10.14 -17.50 -3.30
N VAL A 204 -9.26 -16.70 -3.89
CA VAL A 204 -7.94 -16.35 -3.35
C VAL A 204 -8.08 -15.58 -2.04
N GLN A 205 -8.93 -14.55 -1.99
CA GLN A 205 -9.18 -13.79 -0.76
C GLN A 205 -9.75 -14.67 0.37
N ALA A 206 -10.73 -15.52 0.06
CA ALA A 206 -11.31 -16.43 1.06
C ALA A 206 -10.30 -17.48 1.56
N ALA A 207 -9.48 -18.04 0.66
CA ALA A 207 -8.41 -18.97 1.02
C ALA A 207 -7.35 -18.29 1.89
N PHE A 208 -7.03 -17.03 1.60
CA PHE A 208 -6.10 -16.24 2.39
C PHE A 208 -6.63 -15.93 3.79
N GLU A 209 -7.91 -15.58 3.93
CA GLU A 209 -8.54 -15.39 5.23
C GLU A 209 -8.50 -16.67 6.06
N ALA A 210 -8.83 -17.82 5.46
CA ALA A 210 -8.72 -19.12 6.13
C ALA A 210 -7.27 -19.46 6.53
N LYS A 211 -6.29 -19.13 5.68
CA LYS A 211 -4.85 -19.26 5.96
C LYS A 211 -4.42 -18.41 7.15
N VAL A 212 -4.87 -17.15 7.23
CA VAL A 212 -4.62 -16.27 8.40
C VAL A 212 -5.22 -16.87 9.67
N GLU A 213 -6.49 -17.31 9.64
CA GLU A 213 -7.13 -17.90 10.81
C GLU A 213 -6.43 -19.17 11.30
N SER A 214 -5.99 -20.02 10.36
CA SER A 214 -5.17 -21.19 10.66
C SER A 214 -3.84 -20.80 11.30
N ALA A 215 -3.16 -19.80 10.74
CA ALA A 215 -1.88 -19.29 11.24
C ALA A 215 -1.98 -18.73 12.67
N ARG A 216 -3.09 -18.08 13.03
CA ARG A 216 -3.34 -17.59 14.41
C ARG A 216 -3.41 -18.71 15.45
N GLN A 217 -3.79 -19.91 15.04
CA GLN A 217 -3.96 -21.07 15.92
C GLN A 217 -2.71 -21.94 15.98
N GLN A 218 -1.80 -21.79 15.02
CA GLN A 218 -0.60 -22.62 14.89
C GLN A 218 0.64 -21.90 15.44
N LEU A 219 1.56 -22.68 16.03
CA LEU A 219 2.83 -22.14 16.50
C LEU A 219 3.86 -22.00 15.36
N ASP A 220 3.69 -22.78 14.29
CA ASP A 220 4.58 -22.81 13.14
C ASP A 220 3.78 -22.57 11.85
N THR A 221 4.12 -21.49 11.14
CA THR A 221 3.49 -21.07 9.88
C THR A 221 4.42 -21.25 8.68
N SER A 222 5.56 -21.93 8.86
CA SER A 222 6.60 -22.09 7.83
C SER A 222 6.14 -22.81 6.56
N ALA A 223 5.10 -23.65 6.66
CA ALA A 223 4.52 -24.34 5.51
C ALA A 223 3.62 -23.43 4.64
N MET A 224 3.26 -22.24 5.12
CA MET A 224 2.39 -21.29 4.44
C MET A 224 3.21 -20.25 3.69
N ASP A 225 2.83 -19.90 2.47
CA ASP A 225 3.63 -18.99 1.63
C ASP A 225 3.29 -17.51 1.91
N TRP A 226 4.09 -16.86 2.76
CA TRP A 226 3.95 -15.43 3.06
C TRP A 226 4.88 -14.52 2.26
N SER A 227 5.59 -15.05 1.26
CA SER A 227 6.69 -14.34 0.58
C SER A 227 6.25 -13.03 -0.08
N GLY A 228 5.08 -13.01 -0.73
CA GLY A 228 4.54 -11.81 -1.36
C GLY A 228 4.17 -10.72 -0.35
N VAL A 229 3.47 -11.09 0.74
CA VAL A 229 3.17 -10.17 1.85
C VAL A 229 4.45 -9.63 2.47
N HIS A 230 5.42 -10.50 2.76
CA HIS A 230 6.71 -10.08 3.32
C HIS A 230 7.38 -9.03 2.43
N ALA A 231 7.43 -9.27 1.11
CA ALA A 231 7.99 -8.29 0.17
C ALA A 231 7.25 -6.93 0.20
N ILE A 232 5.92 -6.92 0.36
CA ILE A 232 5.14 -5.68 0.53
C ILE A 232 5.51 -4.98 1.84
N ILE A 233 5.53 -5.70 2.96
CA ILE A 233 5.84 -5.11 4.27
C ILE A 233 7.28 -4.57 4.30
N GLU A 234 8.25 -5.29 3.75
CA GLU A 234 9.64 -4.80 3.61
C GLU A 234 9.71 -3.53 2.75
N THR A 235 8.92 -3.45 1.68
CA THR A 235 8.81 -2.24 0.85
C THR A 235 8.28 -1.04 1.65
N ILE A 236 7.38 -1.28 2.62
CA ILE A 236 6.84 -0.25 3.52
C ILE A 236 7.87 0.15 4.57
N VAL A 237 8.52 -0.83 5.23
CA VAL A 237 9.53 -0.61 6.28
C VAL A 237 10.69 0.23 5.73
N HIS A 238 11.20 -0.13 4.56
CA HIS A 238 12.33 0.54 3.92
C HIS A 238 11.92 1.73 3.03
N ALA A 239 10.70 2.26 3.17
CA ALA A 239 10.24 3.35 2.32
C ALA A 239 11.01 4.67 2.52
N PHE A 240 11.62 4.86 3.69
CA PHE A 240 12.28 6.11 4.09
C PHE A 240 13.80 6.00 4.22
N ASP A 241 14.37 4.85 3.89
CA ASP A 241 15.82 4.62 3.84
C ASP A 241 16.50 5.42 2.72
#